data_AF-X1IKW9-F1
#
_entry.id   AF-X1IKW9-F1
#
_cell.length_a   1.000
_cell.length_b   1.000
_cell.length_c   1.000
_cell.angle_alpha   90.00
_cell.angle_beta   90.00
_cell.angle_gamma   90.00
#
_symmetry.space_group_name_H-M   'P 1'
#
loop_
_entity.id
_entity.type
_entity.pdbx_description
1 polymer ?
#
loop_
_entity_poly.entity_id
_entity_poly.type
_entity_poly.pdbx_seq_one_letter_code
_entity_poly.pdbx_strand_id
1 'polypeptide(L)' 'KSFCACGGTAKNEEIILQGDHRDKVRAYLIRQGYPEENVEIKLDFFLYYI' A
#
# COMPACT_ATOMS: atom_id res chain seq x y z
N LYS A 1 -7.16 8.00 5.99
CA LYS A 1 -6.51 9.25 5.50
C LYS A 1 -5.36 9.72 6.39
N SER A 2 -5.48 9.73 7.72
CA SER A 2 -4.43 10.29 8.60
C SER A 2 -3.18 9.41 8.82
N PHE A 3 -3.22 8.11 8.51
CA PHE A 3 -2.10 7.20 8.80
C PHE A 3 -0.93 7.31 7.81
N CYS A 4 -1.22 7.49 6.52
CA CYS A 4 -0.17 7.71 5.50
C CYS A 4 0.05 9.20 5.19
N ALA A 5 -0.74 10.13 5.74
CA ALA A 5 -0.67 11.57 5.47
C ALA A 5 -0.64 11.95 3.97
N CYS A 6 -1.15 11.07 3.10
CA CYS A 6 -1.12 11.24 1.64
C CYS A 6 -2.53 11.21 1.04
N GLY A 7 -2.66 11.81 -0.13
CA GLY A 7 -3.81 11.62 -1.00
C GLY A 7 -3.92 10.17 -1.44
N GLY A 8 -5.16 9.70 -1.63
CA GLY A 8 -5.44 8.34 -2.06
C GLY A 8 -6.90 8.22 -2.45
N THR A 9 -7.17 7.29 -3.36
CA THR A 9 -8.51 7.00 -3.89
C THR A 9 -8.82 5.52 -3.70
N ALA A 10 -10.07 5.21 -3.39
CA ALA A 10 -10.57 3.85 -3.47
C ALA A 10 -11.34 3.71 -4.79
N LYS A 11 -10.95 2.76 -5.64
CA LYS A 11 -11.60 2.50 -6.93
C LYS A 11 -11.53 1.01 -7.21
N ASN A 12 -12.62 0.42 -7.68
CA ASN A 12 -12.66 -0.99 -8.09
C ASN A 12 -12.16 -1.98 -7.02
N GLU A 13 -12.58 -1.79 -5.77
CA GLU A 13 -12.15 -2.61 -4.61
C GLU A 13 -10.65 -2.51 -4.28
N GLU A 14 -9.92 -1.60 -4.93
CA GLU A 14 -8.52 -1.33 -4.68
C GLU A 14 -8.34 0.03 -4.00
N ILE A 15 -7.36 0.11 -3.09
CA ILE A 15 -6.95 1.36 -2.45
C ILE A 15 -5.63 1.82 -3.10
N ILE A 16 -5.68 2.97 -3.75
CA ILE A 16 -4.52 3.58 -4.39
C ILE A 16 -4.01 4.69 -3.47
N LEU A 17 -2.73 4.61 -3.11
CA LEU A 17 -2.03 5.60 -2.27
C LEU A 17 -0.95 6.29 -3.10
N GLN A 18 -0.81 7.61 -2.95
CA GLN A 18 0.28 8.36 -3.60
C GLN A 18 1.60 8.17 -2.85
N GLY A 19 2.68 7.90 -3.58
CA GLY A 19 4.03 7.68 -3.03
C GLY A 19 4.27 6.25 -2.53
N ASP A 20 5.52 5.92 -2.20
CA ASP A 20 5.87 4.60 -1.66
C ASP A 20 5.60 4.52 -0.15
N HIS A 21 4.60 3.74 0.22
CA HIS A 21 4.16 3.53 1.60
C HIS A 21 4.05 2.05 1.95
N ARG A 22 4.72 1.15 1.20
CA ARG A 22 4.58 -0.31 1.33
C ARG A 22 4.78 -0.79 2.78
N ASP A 23 5.81 -0.30 3.46
CA ASP A 23 6.12 -0.68 4.84
C ASP A 23 5.03 -0.21 5.83
N LYS A 24 4.52 1.01 5.65
CA LYS A 24 3.46 1.56 6.51
C LYS A 24 2.14 0.82 6.32
N VAL A 25 1.81 0.48 5.07
CA VAL A 25 0.59 -0.27 4.74
C VAL A 25 0.67 -1.69 5.29
N ARG A 26 1.81 -2.35 5.14
CA ARG A 26 2.07 -3.68 5.72
C ARG A 26 1.87 -3.67 7.24
N ALA A 27 2.54 -2.76 7.94
CA ALA A 27 2.39 -2.63 9.40
C ALA A 27 0.96 -2.31 9.82
N TYR A 28 0.25 -1.49 9.04
CA TYR A 28 -1.16 -1.18 9.28
C TYR A 28 -2.05 -2.42 9.14
N LEU A 29 -1.89 -3.20 8.07
CA LEU A 29 -2.68 -4.42 7.83
C LEU A 29 -2.44 -5.47 8.92
N ILE A 30 -1.18 -5.70 9.30
CA ILE A 30 -0.84 -6.62 10.40
C ILE A 30 -1.50 -6.17 11.70
N ARG A 31 -1.47 -4.86 12.00
CA ARG A 31 -2.13 -4.30 13.19
C ARG A 31 -3.66 -4.46 13.16
N GLN A 32 -4.28 -4.50 11.99
CA GLN A 32 -5.72 -4.75 11.85
C GLN A 32 -6.10 -6.23 12.00
N GLY A 33 -5.11 -7.13 12.16
CA GLY A 33 -5.34 -8.57 12.33
C GLY A 33 -5.25 -9.38 11.05
N TYR A 34 -4.80 -8.79 9.93
CA TYR A 34 -4.50 -9.56 8.73
C TYR A 34 -3.17 -10.30 8.91
N PRO A 35 -3.10 -11.60 8.58
CA PRO A 35 -1.87 -12.36 8.72
C PRO A 35 -0.85 -11.88 7.68
N GLU A 36 0.42 -11.81 8.11
CA GLU A 36 1.52 -11.27 7.32
C GLU A 36 1.75 -12.05 6.01
N GLU A 37 1.45 -13.35 6.00
CA GLU A 37 1.52 -14.23 4.84
C GLU A 37 0.54 -13.83 3.72
N ASN A 38 -0.55 -13.13 4.04
CA ASN A 38 -1.52 -12.66 3.06
C ASN A 38 -1.15 -11.29 2.48
N VAL A 39 -0.03 -10.70 2.89
CA VAL A 39 0.44 -9.39 2.42
C VAL A 39 1.58 -9.58 1.43
N GLU A 40 1.27 -9.50 0.14
CA GLU A 40 2.27 -9.54 -0.93
C GLU A 40 2.70 -8.11 -1.31
N ILE A 41 4.01 -7.83 -1.25
CA ILE A 41 4.59 -6.57 -1.75
C ILE A 41 5.14 -6.83 -3.15
N LYS A 42 4.51 -6.23 -4.17
CA LYS A 42 5.03 -6.24 -5.54
C LYS A 42 5.90 -5.01 -5.80
N LEU A 43 7.11 -5.26 -6.28
CA LEU A 43 7.96 -4.24 -6.88
C LEU A 43 7.52 -4.06 -8.33
N ASP A 44 6.66 -3.06 -8.56
CA ASP A 44 6.36 -2.61 -9.91
C ASP A 44 7.58 -1.87 -10.48
N PHE A 45 8.35 -2.57 -11.30
CA PHE A 45 9.52 -2.05 -12.04
C PHE A 45 9.14 -1.09 -13.19
N PHE A 46 8.01 -0.39 -13.10
CA PHE A 46 7.50 0.48 -14.17
C PHE A 46 8.25 1.82 -14.33
N LEU A 47 9.28 2.10 -13.50
CA LEU A 47 9.96 3.40 -13.49
C LEU A 47 11.38 3.40 -14.08
N TYR A 48 11.92 2.27 -14.54
CA TYR A 48 13.30 2.22 -15.07
C TYR A 48 13.43 2.46 -16.58
N TYR A 49 12.35 2.87 -17.25
CA TYR A 49 12.35 3.18 -18.68
C TYR A 49 11.54 4.43 -19.01
N ILE A 50 11.95 5.58 -18.45
CA ILE A 50 11.70 6.92 -19.00
C ILE A 50 13.00 7.69 -18.94
#